data_AF-A0A662VA41-F1
#
_entry.id   AF-A0A662VA41-F1
#
_cell.length_a   1.000
_cell.length_b   1.000
_cell.length_c   1.000
_cell.angle_alpha   90.00
_cell.angle_beta   90.00
_cell.angle_gamma   90.00
#
_symmetry.space_group_name_H-M   'P 1'
#
loop_
_entity.id
_entity.type
_entity.pdbx_description
1 polymer ?
#
loop_
_entity_poly.entity_id
_entity_poly.type
_entity_poly.pdbx_seq_one_letter_code
_entity_poly.pdbx_strand_id
1 'polypeptide(L)' 'MPSHGSLTKAGKVRSQTPKIPARPRRNLVPRVRNRREFWIRERKAQGLPVPTVVPPSSVPKKARG' A
#
# COMPACT_ATOMS: atom_id res chain seq x y z
N MET A 1 -38.63 -6.46 34.28
CA MET A 1 -37.92 -6.12 33.02
C MET A 1 -36.86 -7.19 32.79
N PRO A 2 -36.80 -7.90 31.65
CA PRO A 2 -35.79 -8.93 31.44
C PRO A 2 -34.42 -8.27 31.30
N SER A 3 -33.50 -8.56 32.22
CA SER A 3 -32.16 -7.97 32.29
C SER A 3 -31.17 -8.54 31.26
N HIS A 4 -31.47 -9.71 30.69
CA HIS A 4 -30.55 -10.45 29.83
C HIS A 4 -31.13 -10.60 28.41
N GLY A 5 -30.48 -9.94 27.45
CA GLY A 5 -30.79 -10.06 26.02
C GLY A 5 -30.16 -11.29 25.36
N SER A 6 -30.58 -11.59 24.13
CA SER A 6 -30.06 -12.75 23.38
C SER A 6 -28.60 -12.57 22.96
N LEU A 7 -27.72 -13.46 23.42
CA LEU A 7 -26.29 -13.49 23.08
C LEU A 7 -26.01 -14.05 21.67
N THR A 8 -27.02 -14.60 20.99
CA THR A 8 -26.88 -15.32 19.71
C THR A 8 -26.29 -14.50 18.57
N LYS A 9 -26.39 -13.16 18.64
CA LYS A 9 -25.86 -12.25 17.62
C LYS A 9 -24.42 -11.82 17.87
N ALA A 10 -23.83 -12.19 19.01
CA ALA A 10 -22.48 -11.80 19.35
C ALA A 10 -21.48 -12.31 18.30
N GLY A 11 -20.69 -11.40 17.72
CA GLY A 11 -19.63 -11.75 16.77
C GLY A 11 -20.05 -12.24 15.39
N LYS A 12 -21.35 -12.39 15.09
CA LYS A 12 -21.88 -12.94 13.83
C LYS A 12 -21.24 -12.31 12.58
N VAL A 13 -21.15 -10.99 12.53
CA VAL A 13 -20.60 -10.28 11.35
C VAL A 13 -19.10 -10.52 11.20
N ARG A 14 -18.36 -10.59 12.32
CA ARG A 14 -16.92 -10.82 12.31
C ARG A 14 -16.57 -12.24 11.86
N SER A 15 -17.35 -13.25 12.27
CA SER A 15 -17.15 -14.64 11.84
C SER A 15 -17.62 -14.91 10.41
N GLN A 16 -18.64 -14.18 9.93
CA GLN A 16 -19.10 -14.26 8.54
C GLN A 16 -18.12 -13.63 7.54
N THR A 17 -17.26 -12.70 7.98
CA THR A 17 -16.33 -12.01 7.08
C THR A 17 -15.13 -12.92 6.75
N PRO A 18 -14.89 -13.30 5.47
CA PRO A 18 -13.77 -14.14 5.11
C PRO A 18 -12.43 -13.43 5.38
N LYS A 19 -11.44 -14.17 5.90
CA LYS A 19 -10.12 -13.60 6.20
C LYS A 19 -9.27 -13.49 4.92
N ILE A 20 -9.03 -12.27 4.47
CA ILE A 20 -8.14 -11.98 3.33
C ILE A 20 -6.70 -11.75 3.84
N PRO A 21 -5.66 -12.38 3.25
CA PRO A 21 -4.28 -12.15 3.63
C PRO A 21 -3.82 -10.73 3.27
N ALA A 22 -2.90 -10.18 4.07
CA ALA A 22 -2.31 -8.88 3.80
C ALA A 22 -1.39 -8.96 2.57
N ARG A 23 -1.45 -7.95 1.69
CA ARG A 23 -0.49 -7.82 0.59
C ARG A 23 0.89 -7.48 1.16
N PRO A 24 1.99 -8.08 0.66
CA PRO A 24 3.33 -7.68 1.08
C PRO A 24 3.59 -6.23 0.69
N ARG A 25 4.05 -5.41 1.64
CA ARG A 25 4.38 -3.99 1.40
C ARG A 25 5.83 -3.75 1.79
N ARG A 26 6.64 -3.25 0.87
CA ARG A 26 7.99 -2.73 1.16
C ARG A 26 7.95 -1.21 1.13
N ASN A 27 7.78 -0.60 2.29
CA ASN A 27 7.85 0.85 2.43
C ASN A 27 9.32 1.29 2.45
N LEU A 28 9.59 2.46 1.86
CA LEU A 28 10.90 3.10 1.94
C LEU A 28 11.09 3.71 3.34
N VAL A 29 12.35 3.75 3.79
CA VAL A 29 12.74 4.45 5.02
C VAL A 29 12.31 5.94 4.93
N PRO A 30 11.85 6.57 6.03
CA PRO A 30 11.25 7.91 5.98
C PRO A 30 12.05 8.97 5.23
N ARG A 31 13.38 9.01 5.40
CA ARG A 31 14.26 9.96 4.70
C ARG A 31 14.20 9.81 3.18
N VAL A 32 14.19 8.57 2.68
CA VAL A 32 14.14 8.26 1.24
C VAL A 32 12.75 8.54 0.69
N ARG A 33 11.70 8.15 1.44
CA ARG A 33 10.30 8.42 1.08
C ARG A 33 10.07 9.93 0.94
N ASN A 34 10.44 10.72 1.95
CA ASN A 34 10.19 12.17 1.95
C ASN A 34 10.91 12.88 0.80
N ARG A 35 12.17 12.49 0.51
CA ARG A 35 12.91 13.01 -0.64
C ARG A 35 12.22 12.69 -1.97
N ARG A 36 11.76 11.45 -2.14
CA ARG A 36 11.03 11.02 -3.34
C ARG A 36 9.71 11.79 -3.50
N GLU A 37 8.93 11.91 -2.44
CA GLU A 37 7.64 12.62 -2.47
C GLU A 37 7.82 14.12 -2.77
N PHE A 38 8.83 14.76 -2.18
CA PHE A 38 9.18 16.15 -2.50
C PHE A 38 9.46 16.29 -4.00
N TRP A 39 10.36 15.47 -4.54
CA TRP A 39 10.70 15.50 -5.96
C TRP A 39 9.50 15.21 -6.89
N ILE A 40 8.62 14.27 -6.52
CA ILE A 40 7.38 13.98 -7.24
C ILE A 40 6.47 15.20 -7.27
N ARG A 41 6.32 15.90 -6.15
CA ARG A 41 5.47 17.10 -6.05
C ARG A 41 6.00 18.23 -6.92
N GLU A 42 7.30 18.51 -6.86
CA GLU A 42 7.93 19.54 -7.70
C GLU A 42 7.74 19.26 -9.19
N ARG A 43 7.96 18.01 -9.63
CA ARG A 43 7.71 17.63 -11.03
C ARG A 43 6.26 17.82 -11.46
N LYS A 44 5.31 17.44 -10.60
CA LYS A 44 3.88 17.64 -10.86
C LYS A 44 3.54 19.12 -10.98
N ALA A 45 4.11 19.97 -10.11
CA ALA A 45 3.93 21.42 -10.17
C ALA A 45 4.44 22.01 -11.49
N GLN A 46 5.52 21.44 -12.04
CA GLN A 46 6.09 21.79 -13.34
C GLN A 46 5.34 21.17 -14.54
N GLY A 47 4.26 20.41 -14.32
CA GLY A 47 3.51 19.71 -15.38
C GLY A 47 4.27 18.55 -16.03
N LEU A 48 5.38 18.11 -15.43
CA LEU A 48 6.22 17.04 -15.97
C LEU A 48 5.68 15.66 -15.56
N PRO A 49 5.80 14.65 -16.43
CA PRO A 49 5.45 13.29 -16.07
C PRO A 49 6.36 12.78 -14.94
N VAL A 50 5.74 12.19 -13.92
CA VAL A 50 6.44 11.45 -12.88
C VAL A 50 6.82 10.09 -13.49
N PRO A 51 8.10 9.69 -13.47
CA PRO A 51 8.47 8.37 -13.94
C PRO A 51 7.85 7.39 -12.97
N THR A 52 6.86 6.66 -13.46
CA THR A 52 6.40 5.44 -12.83
C THR A 52 7.61 4.53 -12.83
N VAL A 53 8.22 4.36 -11.66
CA VAL A 53 9.26 3.35 -11.47
C VAL A 53 8.59 2.00 -11.71
N VAL A 54 8.52 1.58 -12.97
CA VAL A 54 8.44 0.16 -13.31
C VAL A 54 9.69 -0.44 -12.66
N PRO A 55 9.57 -1.44 -11.79
CA PRO A 55 10.75 -2.08 -11.23
C PRO A 55 11.65 -2.53 -12.40
N PRO A 56 12.97 -2.27 -12.35
CA PRO A 56 13.89 -2.54 -13.46
C PRO A 56 14.07 -4.04 -13.76
N SER A 57 13.23 -4.93 -13.23
CA SER A 57 13.21 -6.35 -13.58
C SER A 57 12.76 -6.60 -15.03
N SER A 58 12.16 -5.61 -15.70
CA SER A 58 11.78 -5.69 -17.12
C SER A 58 12.73 -4.98 -18.08
N VAL A 59 13.82 -4.38 -17.59
CA VAL A 59 14.86 -3.79 -18.45
C VAL A 59 16.05 -4.76 -18.48
N PRO A 60 16.33 -5.44 -19.60
CA PRO A 60 17.52 -6.28 -19.69
C PRO A 60 18.77 -5.42 -19.43
N LYS A 61 19.56 -5.81 -18.42
CA LYS A 61 20.84 -5.14 -18.11
C LYS A 61 21.75 -5.31 -19.32
N LYS A 62 22.11 -4.21 -19.98
CA LYS A 62 23.16 -4.21 -21.00
C LYS A 62 24.48 -4.55 -20.32
N ALA A 63 24.94 -5.79 -20.46
CA ALA A 63 26.29 -6.18 -20.11
C ALA A 63 27.25 -5.32 -20.94
N ARG A 64 28.20 -4.66 -20.28
CA ARG A 64 29.35 -4.04 -20.94
C ARG A 64 30.57 -4.81 -20.48
N GLY A 65 31.30 -5.35 -21.45
CA GLY A 65 32.48 -6.20 -21.27
C GLY A 65 33.70 -5.45 -20.78
#